data_AF-C0XR50-F1
#
_entry.id   AF-C0XR50-F1
#
_cell.length_a   1.000
_cell.length_b   1.000
_cell.length_c   1.000
_cell.angle_alpha   90.00
_cell.angle_beta   90.00
_cell.angle_gamma   90.00
#
_symmetry.space_group_name_H-M   'P 1'
#
loop_
_entity.id
_entity.type
_entity.pdbx_description
1 polymer ?
#
loop_
_entity_poly.entity_id
_entity_poly.type
_entity_poly.pdbx_seq_one_letter_code
_entity_poly.pdbx_strand_id
1 'polypeptide(L)'
;MKFTENLALQGITPSIGSVGDAYDNALMESSNGLDKTECIGSRIFTAQNLESIVDVELATMAWVQWHNHHRLHSTLGMVPPAEYEESYWAREATIPGSPATAAHPI
;
A
#
# COMPACT_ATOMS: atom_id res chain seq x y z
N MET A 1 -8.04 3.94 -24.54
CA MET A 1 -8.63 4.50 -23.32
C MET A 1 -7.50 5.08 -22.49
N LYS A 2 -7.52 6.38 -22.21
CA LYS A 2 -6.49 7.04 -21.41
C LYS A 2 -6.74 6.79 -19.92
N PHE A 3 -5.69 6.90 -19.11
CA PHE A 3 -5.75 6.67 -17.67
C PHE A 3 -6.82 7.52 -16.96
N THR A 4 -6.88 8.82 -17.24
CA THR A 4 -7.85 9.74 -16.65
C THR A 4 -9.29 9.47 -17.08
N GLU A 5 -9.49 8.97 -18.30
CA GLU A 5 -10.80 8.55 -18.80
C GLU A 5 -11.31 7.31 -18.05
N ASN A 6 -10.40 6.38 -17.68
CA ASN A 6 -10.75 5.22 -16.85
C ASN A 6 -11.13 5.62 -15.42
N LEU A 7 -10.34 6.50 -14.79
CA LEU A 7 -10.67 6.99 -13.45
C LEU A 7 -12.05 7.66 -13.40
N ALA A 8 -12.36 8.52 -14.39
CA ALA A 8 -13.67 9.14 -14.49
C ALA A 8 -14.81 8.12 -14.67
N LEU A 9 -14.59 7.07 -15.47
CA LEU A 9 -15.57 5.99 -15.65
C LEU A 9 -15.80 5.17 -14.37
N GLN A 10 -14.79 5.05 -13.51
CA GLN A 10 -14.89 4.38 -12.21
C GLN A 10 -15.38 5.32 -11.09
N GLY A 11 -15.69 6.59 -11.39
CA GLY A 11 -16.07 7.58 -10.39
C GLY A 11 -14.92 7.98 -9.44
N ILE A 12 -13.68 7.69 -9.82
CA ILE A 12 -12.48 8.01 -9.03
C ILE A 12 -12.00 9.41 -9.43
N THR A 13 -11.90 10.30 -8.45
CA THR A 13 -11.35 11.64 -8.69
C THR A 13 -9.82 11.55 -8.78
N PRO A 14 -9.21 11.91 -9.91
CA PRO A 14 -7.76 11.88 -10.05
C PRO A 14 -7.11 12.96 -9.17
N SER A 15 -6.28 12.56 -8.21
CA SER A 15 -5.34 13.46 -7.53
C SER A 15 -3.97 13.31 -8.20
N ILE A 16 -3.65 14.17 -9.17
CA ILE A 16 -2.39 14.11 -9.94
C ILE A 16 -1.46 15.28 -9.54
N GLY A 17 -1.69 15.86 -8.36
CA GLY A 17 -0.87 16.89 -7.73
C GLY A 17 -0.97 18.28 -8.37
N SER A 18 -1.28 19.29 -7.56
CA SER A 18 -0.79 20.65 -7.82
C SER A 18 0.70 20.70 -7.47
N VAL A 19 1.49 21.51 -8.18
CA VAL A 19 2.92 21.71 -7.86
C VAL A 19 3.06 22.11 -6.38
N GLY A 20 3.79 21.31 -5.60
CA GLY A 20 4.14 21.63 -4.21
C GLY A 20 3.37 20.87 -3.12
N ASP A 21 2.42 20.00 -3.46
CA ASP A 21 1.82 19.04 -2.51
C ASP A 21 2.52 17.69 -2.64
N ALA A 22 3.53 17.45 -1.80
CA ALA A 22 4.47 16.34 -1.94
C ALA A 22 4.32 15.26 -0.86
N TYR A 23 3.30 15.34 0.00
CA TYR A 23 3.19 14.44 1.15
C TYR A 23 2.87 12.99 0.73
N ASP A 24 1.96 12.82 -0.23
CA ASP A 24 1.63 11.53 -0.81
C ASP A 24 2.80 10.94 -1.61
N ASN A 25 3.49 11.77 -2.41
CA ASN A 25 4.67 11.37 -3.16
C ASN A 25 5.82 10.95 -2.23
N ALA A 26 6.11 11.73 -1.18
CA ALA A 26 7.16 11.42 -0.22
C ALA A 26 6.88 10.10 0.54
N LEU A 27 5.62 9.84 0.90
CA LEU A 27 5.21 8.58 1.49
C LEU A 27 5.42 7.41 0.52
N MET A 28 4.95 7.57 -0.73
CA MET A 28 5.09 6.52 -1.75
C MET A 28 6.55 6.26 -2.12
N GLU A 29 7.39 7.30 -2.20
CA GLU A 29 8.83 7.15 -2.42
C GLU A 29 9.52 6.43 -1.27
N SER A 30 9.11 6.70 -0.02
CA SER A 30 9.63 6.00 1.16
C SER A 30 9.27 4.50 1.12
N SER A 31 8.03 4.18 0.78
CA SER A 31 7.58 2.79 0.59
C SER A 31 8.34 2.07 -0.52
N ASN A 32 8.54 2.73 -1.68
CA ASN A 32 9.35 2.18 -2.77
C ASN A 32 10.83 2.01 -2.38
N GLY A 33 11.36 2.89 -1.54
CA GLY A 33 12.72 2.76 -1.01
C GLY A 33 12.87 1.55 -0.08
N LEU A 34 11.86 1.29 0.74
CA LEU A 34 11.79 0.09 1.59
C LEU A 34 11.73 -1.18 0.76
N ASP A 35 10.82 -1.29 -0.21
CA ASP A 35 10.74 -2.46 -1.10
C ASP A 35 12.08 -2.74 -1.78
N LYS A 36 12.71 -1.73 -2.39
CA LYS A 36 14.01 -1.90 -3.05
C LYS A 36 15.11 -2.36 -2.09
N THR A 37 15.07 -1.92 -0.84
CA THR A 37 16.10 -2.27 0.16
C THR A 37 15.85 -3.63 0.78
N GLU A 38 14.62 -3.87 1.23
CA GLU A 38 14.21 -5.05 2.00
C GLU A 38 13.84 -6.23 1.10
N CYS A 39 13.14 -6.01 -0.02
CA CYS A 39 12.76 -7.07 -0.95
C CYS A 39 13.87 -7.36 -1.96
N ILE A 40 14.28 -6.36 -2.74
CA ILE A 40 15.20 -6.56 -3.89
C ILE A 40 16.66 -6.62 -3.43
N GLY A 41 17.05 -5.74 -2.50
CA GLY A 41 18.41 -5.65 -1.98
C GLY A 41 18.78 -6.75 -0.99
N SER A 42 17.80 -7.50 -0.46
CA SER A 42 18.02 -8.57 0.50
C SER A 42 17.75 -9.97 -0.08
N ARG A 43 18.12 -11.01 0.67
CA ARG A 43 17.82 -12.42 0.35
C ARG A 43 16.70 -13.00 1.21
N ILE A 44 15.98 -12.16 1.96
CA ILE A 44 14.95 -12.62 2.91
C ILE A 44 13.71 -13.13 2.16
N PHE A 45 13.31 -12.41 1.11
CA PHE A 45 12.11 -12.73 0.32
C PHE A 45 12.43 -13.49 -0.98
N THR A 46 13.70 -13.82 -1.19
CA THR A 46 14.19 -14.49 -2.39
C THR A 46 15.00 -15.73 -2.01
N ALA A 47 14.47 -16.90 -2.35
CA ALA A 47 15.20 -18.17 -2.16
C ALA A 47 16.34 -18.34 -3.18
N GLN A 48 16.27 -17.64 -4.32
CA GLN A 48 17.19 -17.74 -5.45
C GLN A 48 17.61 -16.34 -5.93
N ASN A 49 18.51 -16.27 -6.90
CA ASN A 49 18.82 -15.00 -7.57
C ASN A 49 17.59 -14.50 -8.34
N LEU A 50 17.44 -13.17 -8.41
CA LEU A 50 16.42 -12.53 -9.25
C LEU A 50 16.89 -12.53 -10.72
N GLU A 51 16.65 -13.62 -11.43
CA GLU A 51 17.14 -13.82 -12.82
C GLU A 51 16.05 -13.56 -13.86
N SER A 52 14.78 -13.55 -13.45
CA SER A 52 13.62 -13.30 -14.30
C SER A 52 12.63 -12.33 -13.65
N ILE A 53 11.69 -11.83 -14.46
CA ILE A 53 10.57 -11.01 -13.97
C ILE A 53 9.72 -11.78 -12.96
N VAL A 54 9.49 -13.08 -13.19
CA VAL A 54 8.69 -13.94 -12.31
C VAL A 54 9.32 -14.04 -10.91
N ASP A 55 10.65 -14.09 -10.83
CA ASP A 55 11.35 -14.13 -9.54
C ASP A 55 11.12 -12.83 -8.75
N VAL A 56 11.13 -11.68 -9.45
CA VAL A 56 10.86 -10.37 -8.85
C VAL A 56 9.41 -10.28 -8.41
N GLU A 57 8.46 -10.72 -9.24
CA GLU A 57 7.02 -10.73 -8.91
C GLU A 57 6.76 -11.57 -7.65
N LEU A 58 7.33 -12.78 -7.57
CA LEU A 58 7.16 -13.65 -6.41
C LEU A 58 7.77 -13.04 -5.14
N ALA A 59 8.96 -12.46 -5.25
CA ALA A 59 9.62 -11.78 -4.14
C ALA A 59 8.79 -10.60 -3.63
N THR A 60 8.31 -9.75 -4.53
CA THR A 60 7.46 -8.60 -4.20
C THR A 60 6.14 -9.06 -3.59
N MET A 61 5.50 -10.12 -4.10
CA MET A 61 4.29 -10.69 -3.49
C MET A 61 4.54 -11.15 -2.04
N ALA A 62 5.65 -11.86 -1.79
CA ALA A 62 6.02 -12.30 -0.45
C ALA A 62 6.33 -11.12 0.48
N TRP A 63 7.04 -10.09 -0.03
CA TRP A 63 7.32 -8.88 0.73
C TRP A 63 6.04 -8.11 1.06
N VAL A 64 5.12 -7.92 0.11
CA VAL A 64 3.83 -7.24 0.35
C VAL A 64 2.99 -7.99 1.38
N GLN A 65 2.91 -9.32 1.28
CA GLN A 65 2.20 -10.14 2.26
C GLN A 65 2.78 -9.97 3.66
N TRP A 66 4.10 -10.03 3.80
CA TRP A 66 4.78 -9.80 5.07
C TRP A 66 4.58 -8.37 5.58
N HIS A 67 4.75 -7.37 4.71
CA HIS A 67 4.62 -5.97 5.05
C HIS A 67 3.23 -5.65 5.61
N ASN A 68 2.18 -6.17 5.01
CA ASN A 68 0.81 -5.85 5.43
C ASN A 68 0.34 -6.67 6.64
N HIS A 69 0.74 -7.94 6.74
CA HIS A 69 0.18 -8.85 7.75
C HIS A 69 1.12 -9.22 8.90
N HIS A 70 2.41 -8.89 8.82
CA HIS A 70 3.40 -9.34 9.80
C HIS A 70 4.34 -8.22 10.27
N ARG A 71 4.54 -7.16 9.49
CA ARG A 71 5.45 -6.07 9.84
C ARG A 71 4.87 -5.21 10.97
N LEU A 72 5.49 -5.26 12.13
CA LEU A 72 5.14 -4.38 13.23
C LEU A 72 5.68 -2.96 12.96
N HIS A 73 4.82 -1.96 13.10
CA HIS A 73 5.18 -0.57 12.84
C HIS A 73 4.90 0.32 14.06
N SER A 74 5.93 1.03 14.54
CA SER A 74 5.83 1.81 15.79
C SER A 74 4.80 2.93 15.72
N THR A 75 4.67 3.60 14.58
CA THR A 75 3.66 4.64 14.39
C THR A 75 2.22 4.10 14.36
N LEU A 76 2.06 2.78 14.12
CA LEU A 76 0.77 2.10 14.15
C LEU A 76 0.46 1.50 15.53
N GLY A 77 1.34 1.70 16.52
CA GLY A 77 1.20 1.09 17.85
C GLY A 77 1.74 -0.34 17.92
N MET A 78 2.72 -0.67 17.08
CA MET A 78 3.34 -2.00 16.99
C MET A 78 2.37 -3.10 16.57
N VAL A 79 1.48 -2.81 15.63
CA VAL A 79 0.62 -3.78 14.94
C VAL A 79 0.91 -3.79 13.43
N PRO A 80 0.54 -4.86 12.71
CA PRO A 80 0.58 -4.89 11.25
C PRO A 80 -0.33 -3.85 10.59
N PRO A 81 0.03 -3.33 9.40
CA PRO A 81 -0.82 -2.40 8.65
C PRO A 81 -2.24 -2.87 8.43
N ALA A 82 -2.45 -4.16 8.11
CA ALA A 82 -3.79 -4.72 7.89
C ALA A 82 -4.65 -4.66 9.16
N GLU A 83 -4.10 -5.02 10.32
CA GLU A 83 -4.82 -4.95 11.60
C GLU A 83 -5.15 -3.50 11.99
N TYR A 84 -4.23 -2.57 11.71
CA TYR A 84 -4.46 -1.15 11.93
C TYR A 84 -5.60 -0.63 11.05
N GLU A 85 -5.61 -1.00 9.76
CA GLU A 85 -6.66 -0.61 8.82
C GLU A 85 -8.03 -1.18 9.22
N GLU A 86 -8.10 -2.46 9.58
CA GLU A 86 -9.32 -3.08 10.09
C GLU A 86 -9.87 -2.34 11.32
N SER A 87 -9.00 -2.01 12.27
CA SER A 87 -9.35 -1.26 13.49
C SER A 87 -9.82 0.16 13.16
N TYR A 88 -9.15 0.83 12.22
CA TYR A 88 -9.53 2.17 11.75
C TYR A 88 -10.94 2.18 11.17
N TRP A 89 -11.24 1.24 10.26
CA TRP A 89 -12.56 1.16 9.63
C TRP A 89 -13.65 0.70 10.59
N ALA A 90 -13.37 -0.22 11.51
CA ALA A 90 -14.30 -0.60 12.56
C ALA A 90 -14.70 0.61 13.41
N ARG A 91 -13.75 1.51 13.71
CA ARG A 91 -14.03 2.77 14.40
C ARG A 91 -14.83 3.74 13.54
N GLU A 92 -14.46 3.95 12.29
CA GLU A 92 -15.17 4.87 11.38
C GLU A 92 -16.63 4.43 11.12
N ALA A 93 -16.89 3.13 11.03
CA ALA A 93 -18.23 2.58 10.88
C ALA A 93 -19.16 2.89 12.07
N THR A 94 -18.60 3.22 13.23
CA THR A 94 -19.39 3.62 14.42
C THR A 94 -19.80 5.10 14.40
N ILE A 95 -19.28 5.90 13.46
CA ILE A 95 -19.57 7.33 13.35
C ILE A 95 -20.84 7.52 12.48
N PRO A 96 -21.93 8.09 13.03
CA PRO A 96 -23.16 8.31 12.27
C PRO A 96 -22.91 9.26 11.09
N GLY A 97 -23.22 8.80 9.86
CA GLY A 97 -23.02 9.57 8.63
C GLY A 97 -21.62 9.46 8.01
N SER A 98 -20.77 8.55 8.50
CA SER A 98 -19.46 8.31 7.87
C SER A 98 -19.60 7.69 6.47
N PRO A 99 -18.83 8.15 5.47
CA PRO A 99 -18.78 7.54 4.14
C PRO A 99 -18.23 6.09 4.15
N ALA A 100 -17.66 5.63 5.27
CA ALA A 100 -17.12 4.28 5.45
C ALA A 100 -18.15 3.15 5.26
N THR A 101 -19.46 3.41 5.37
CA THR A 101 -20.49 2.40 5.10
C THR A 101 -20.55 1.99 3.61
N ALA A 102 -19.94 2.75 2.71
CA ALA A 102 -19.95 2.50 1.26
C ALA A 102 -18.61 2.01 0.68
N ALA A 103 -17.52 2.01 1.46
CA ALA A 103 -16.19 1.68 0.99
C ALA A 103 -15.53 0.67 1.95
N HIS A 104 -15.79 -0.62 1.73
CA HIS A 104 -14.89 -1.67 2.19
C HIS A 104 -13.72 -1.78 1.21
N PRO A 105 -12.44 -1.86 1.64
CA PRO A 105 -11.34 -2.11 0.71
C PRO A 105 -11.35 -3.55 0.17
N ILE A 106 -10.85 -3.68 -1.05
CA ILE A 106 -10.55 -4.87 -1.86
C ILE A 106 -9.88 -6.04 -1.13
#